data_AF-A0A3N1TQM8-F1
#
_entry.id   AF-A0A3N1TQM8-F1
#
_cell.length_a   1.000
_cell.length_b   1.000
_cell.length_c   1.000
_cell.angle_alpha   90.00
_cell.angle_beta   90.00
_cell.angle_gamma   90.00
#
_symmetry.space_group_name_H-M   'P 1'
#
loop_
_entity.id
_entity.type
_entity.pdbx_description
1 polymer ?
#
loop_
_entity_poly.entity_id
_entity_poly.type
_entity_poly.pdbx_seq_one_letter_code
_entity_poly.pdbx_strand_id
1 'polypeptide(L)'
;MPTPADYLALAHAEKDSVVLQRLAQCPYPFVWQALAANPHTPPVALQELSTARDSVWNDNRLLCLLAKHPGANPVVLRAVLGAVAAKLEEGERPYAAVLALADRLELEADEVRKLGTLRGASARLRRLLRLRLSLRT
;
A
#
# COMPACT_ATOMS: atom_id res chain seq x y z
N MET A 1 -8.54 27.15 12.01
CA MET A 1 -8.80 25.76 11.56
C MET A 1 -7.80 25.44 10.48
N PRO A 2 -7.05 24.33 10.55
CA PRO A 2 -6.16 23.92 9.48
C PRO A 2 -6.97 23.65 8.20
N THR A 3 -6.46 24.12 7.06
CA THR A 3 -7.03 23.85 5.75
C THR A 3 -6.59 22.47 5.25
N PRO A 4 -7.27 21.89 4.24
CA PRO A 4 -6.81 20.64 3.63
C PRO A 4 -5.37 20.73 3.07
N ALA A 5 -4.96 21.91 2.59
CA ALA A 5 -3.59 22.16 2.14
C ALA A 5 -2.57 22.12 3.30
N ASP A 6 -2.95 22.62 4.47
CA ASP A 6 -2.09 22.57 5.66
C ASP A 6 -1.85 21.13 6.11
N TYR A 7 -2.88 20.28 6.09
CA TYR A 7 -2.72 18.84 6.39
C TYR A 7 -1.82 18.13 5.39
N LEU A 8 -1.91 18.47 4.10
CA LEU A 8 -1.06 17.90 3.07
C LEU A 8 0.41 18.33 3.27
N ALA A 9 0.65 19.61 3.51
CA ALA A 9 2.00 20.13 3.78
C ALA A 9 2.61 19.46 5.02
N LEU A 10 1.82 19.30 6.08
CA LEU A 10 2.25 18.64 7.31
C LEU A 10 2.57 17.16 7.06
N ALA A 11 1.72 16.41 6.36
CA ALA A 11 1.96 15.01 6.04
C ALA A 11 3.26 14.77 5.25
N HIS A 12 3.68 15.75 4.44
CA HIS A 12 4.94 15.67 3.69
C HIS A 12 6.19 15.98 4.51
N ALA A 13 6.14 16.99 5.38
CA ALA A 13 7.32 17.53 6.04
C ALA A 13 7.54 16.97 7.46
N GLU A 14 6.48 16.50 8.10
CA GLU A 14 6.51 16.05 9.48
C GLU A 14 7.34 14.77 9.66
N LYS A 15 7.99 14.65 10.80
CA LYS A 15 8.83 13.50 11.19
C LYS A 15 8.38 12.87 12.50
N ASP A 16 7.59 13.57 13.31
CA ASP A 16 7.04 13.07 14.56
C ASP A 16 6.01 11.97 14.29
N SER A 17 6.26 10.77 14.80
CA SER A 17 5.39 9.61 14.60
C SER A 17 3.99 9.80 15.19
N VAL A 18 3.84 10.52 16.30
CA VAL A 18 2.56 10.77 16.94
C VAL A 18 1.72 11.72 16.09
N VAL A 19 2.35 12.75 15.51
CA VAL A 19 1.66 13.68 14.60
C VAL A 19 1.25 12.95 13.32
N LEU A 20 2.15 12.19 12.70
CA LEU A 20 1.87 11.40 11.50
C LEU A 20 0.77 10.36 11.73
N GLN A 21 0.75 9.71 12.90
CA GLN A 21 -0.33 8.79 13.26
C GLN A 21 -1.68 9.50 13.37
N ARG A 22 -1.74 10.68 13.99
CA ARG A 22 -2.99 11.45 14.05
C ARG A 22 -3.48 11.87 12.67
N LEU A 23 -2.57 12.20 11.75
CA LEU A 23 -2.93 12.56 10.37
C LEU A 23 -3.53 11.41 9.57
N ALA A 24 -3.28 10.15 9.93
CA ALA A 24 -3.90 9.00 9.29
C ALA A 24 -5.44 9.00 9.45
N GLN A 25 -5.96 9.71 10.45
CA GLN A 25 -7.39 9.86 10.72
C GLN A 25 -8.05 10.99 9.91
N CYS A 26 -7.28 11.78 9.15
CA CYS A 26 -7.84 12.82 8.30
C CYS A 26 -8.69 12.20 7.16
N PRO A 27 -9.79 12.82 6.73
CA PRO A 27 -10.68 12.26 5.72
C PRO A 27 -10.21 12.48 4.27
N TYR A 28 -8.95 12.88 4.06
CA TYR A 28 -8.46 13.38 2.77
C TYR A 28 -7.55 12.35 2.08
N PRO A 29 -7.95 11.78 0.93
CA PRO A 29 -7.17 10.76 0.24
C PRO A 29 -5.76 11.20 -0.18
N PHE A 30 -5.60 12.48 -0.53
CA PHE A 30 -4.28 13.04 -0.85
C PHE A 30 -3.37 13.14 0.37
N VAL A 31 -3.93 13.29 1.59
CA VAL A 31 -3.16 13.24 2.84
C VAL A 31 -2.68 11.81 3.10
N TRP A 32 -3.53 10.81 2.89
CA TRP A 32 -3.12 9.40 3.00
C TRP A 32 -1.98 9.03 2.06
N GLN A 33 -2.04 9.50 0.81
CA GLN A 33 -0.96 9.29 -0.15
C GLN A 33 0.33 10.01 0.26
N ALA A 34 0.23 11.21 0.83
CA ALA A 34 1.39 11.93 1.35
C ALA A 34 2.02 11.20 2.54
N LEU A 35 1.21 10.70 3.48
CA LEU A 35 1.67 9.87 4.60
C LEU A 35 2.33 8.59 4.10
N ALA A 36 1.71 7.88 3.16
CA ALA A 36 2.29 6.66 2.57
C ALA A 36 3.54 6.91 1.71
N ALA A 37 3.87 8.17 1.39
CA ALA A 37 5.11 8.55 0.72
C ALA A 37 6.17 9.11 1.70
N ASN A 38 5.76 9.52 2.90
CA ASN A 38 6.67 10.06 3.91
C ASN A 38 7.40 8.93 4.64
N PRO A 39 8.73 8.79 4.50
CA PRO A 39 9.50 7.68 5.08
C PRO A 39 9.47 7.61 6.60
N HIS A 40 9.07 8.70 7.28
CA HIS A 40 8.95 8.76 8.74
C HIS A 40 7.59 8.27 9.25
N THR A 41 6.63 7.98 8.36
CA THR A 41 5.31 7.50 8.75
C THR A 41 5.43 6.16 9.48
N PRO A 42 4.94 6.07 10.73
CA PRO A 42 5.15 4.88 11.55
C PRO A 42 4.32 3.69 11.04
N PRO A 43 4.76 2.44 11.29
CA PRO A 43 4.05 1.24 10.82
C PRO A 43 2.58 1.18 11.23
N VAL A 44 2.22 1.68 12.41
CA VAL A 44 0.82 1.71 12.89
C VAL A 44 -0.05 2.55 11.97
N ALA A 45 0.42 3.75 11.58
CA ALA A 45 -0.27 4.61 10.64
C ALA A 45 -0.37 3.95 9.25
N LEU A 46 0.71 3.33 8.77
CA LEU A 46 0.69 2.62 7.48
C LEU A 46 -0.31 1.46 7.46
N GLN A 47 -0.45 0.75 8.58
CA GLN A 47 -1.43 -0.32 8.75
C GLN A 47 -2.86 0.23 8.73
N GLU A 48 -3.14 1.33 9.44
CA GLU A 48 -4.45 2.01 9.39
C GLU A 48 -4.80 2.39 7.94
N LEU A 49 -3.86 3.01 7.22
CA LEU A 49 -4.05 3.43 5.83
C LEU A 49 -4.33 2.27 4.86
N SER A 50 -3.89 1.04 5.16
CA SER A 50 -4.21 -0.14 4.32
C SER A 50 -5.71 -0.46 4.25
N THR A 51 -6.47 0.01 5.25
CA THR A 51 -7.94 -0.15 5.33
C THR A 51 -8.70 1.06 4.78
N ALA A 52 -8.04 2.18 4.54
CA ALA A 52 -8.66 3.38 3.99
C ALA A 52 -9.19 3.12 2.57
N ARG A 53 -10.34 3.74 2.26
CA ARG A 53 -11.03 3.60 0.96
C ARG A 53 -11.55 4.96 0.52
N ASP A 54 -11.47 5.23 -0.77
CA ASP A 54 -12.03 6.42 -1.41
C ASP A 54 -12.58 6.11 -2.80
N SER A 55 -11.69 5.93 -3.77
CA SER A 55 -12.01 5.66 -5.16
C SER A 55 -11.01 4.66 -5.70
N VAL A 56 -11.40 3.90 -6.72
CA VAL A 56 -10.53 2.87 -7.32
C VAL A 56 -9.14 3.41 -7.65
N TRP A 57 -9.05 4.61 -8.21
CA TRP A 57 -7.78 5.23 -8.54
C TRP A 57 -6.95 5.59 -7.30
N ASN A 58 -7.55 6.24 -6.30
CA ASN A 58 -6.86 6.61 -5.07
C ASN A 58 -6.43 5.38 -4.26
N ASP A 59 -7.29 4.37 -4.15
CA ASP A 59 -7.00 3.12 -3.46
C ASP A 59 -5.81 2.40 -4.10
N ASN A 60 -5.81 2.25 -5.44
CA ASN A 60 -4.72 1.59 -6.16
C ASN A 60 -3.38 2.33 -5.99
N ARG A 61 -3.40 3.66 -5.99
CA ARG A 61 -2.22 4.48 -5.75
C ARG A 61 -1.72 4.33 -4.32
N LEU A 62 -2.62 4.40 -3.33
CA LEU A 62 -2.30 4.25 -1.92
C LEU A 62 -1.67 2.89 -1.63
N LEU A 63 -2.29 1.79 -2.08
CA LEU A 63 -1.76 0.43 -1.88
C LEU A 63 -0.37 0.25 -2.52
N CYS A 64 -0.12 0.87 -3.66
CA CYS A 64 1.20 0.87 -4.29
C CYS A 64 2.26 1.60 -3.46
N LEU A 65 1.91 2.76 -2.89
CA LEU A 65 2.80 3.52 -2.00
C LEU A 65 3.10 2.72 -0.73
N LEU A 66 2.08 2.18 -0.07
CA LEU A 66 2.25 1.36 1.14
C LEU A 66 3.12 0.13 0.88
N ALA A 67 2.93 -0.57 -0.25
CA ALA A 67 3.75 -1.73 -0.61
C ALA A 67 5.22 -1.37 -0.86
N LYS A 68 5.53 -0.13 -1.25
CA LYS A 68 6.89 0.36 -1.50
C LYS A 68 7.51 1.08 -0.30
N HIS A 69 6.74 1.32 0.75
CA HIS A 69 7.16 2.19 1.84
C HIS A 69 8.31 1.55 2.63
N PRO A 70 9.42 2.26 2.90
CA PRO A 70 10.59 1.69 3.57
C PRO A 70 10.30 1.23 5.01
N GLY A 71 9.38 1.91 5.71
CA GLY A 71 8.91 1.55 7.05
C GLY A 71 7.80 0.49 7.09
N ALA A 72 7.38 -0.07 5.95
CA ALA A 72 6.35 -1.11 5.94
C ALA A 72 6.92 -2.45 6.42
N ASN A 73 6.68 -2.75 7.70
CA ASN A 73 7.06 -4.01 8.33
C ASN A 73 6.18 -5.19 7.86
N PRO A 74 6.47 -6.45 8.24
CA PRO A 74 5.70 -7.61 7.79
C PRO A 74 4.20 -7.54 8.10
N VAL A 75 3.81 -6.90 9.21
CA VAL A 75 2.39 -6.72 9.59
C VAL A 75 1.68 -5.80 8.60
N VAL A 76 2.30 -4.65 8.30
CA VAL A 76 1.80 -3.69 7.30
C VAL A 76 1.71 -4.35 5.93
N LEU A 77 2.76 -5.05 5.50
CA LEU A 77 2.81 -5.67 4.18
C LEU A 77 1.75 -6.76 4.01
N ARG A 78 1.45 -7.55 5.06
CA ARG A 78 0.33 -8.52 5.03
C ARG A 78 -1.03 -7.84 4.99
N ALA A 79 -1.20 -6.71 5.69
CA ALA A 79 -2.42 -5.92 5.61
C ALA A 79 -2.63 -5.37 4.19
N VAL A 80 -1.58 -4.83 3.56
CA VAL A 80 -1.60 -4.39 2.16
C VAL A 80 -1.87 -5.56 1.21
N LEU A 81 -1.28 -6.73 1.45
CA LEU A 81 -1.54 -7.95 0.67
C LEU A 81 -3.02 -8.34 0.73
N GLY A 82 -3.63 -8.33 1.91
CA GLY A 82 -5.05 -8.59 2.08
C GLY A 82 -5.94 -7.57 1.36
N ALA A 83 -5.61 -6.28 1.47
CA ALA A 83 -6.35 -5.23 0.76
C ALA A 83 -6.23 -5.33 -0.77
N VAL A 84 -5.04 -5.67 -1.28
CA VAL A 84 -4.79 -5.94 -2.70
C VAL A 84 -5.56 -7.17 -3.18
N ALA A 85 -5.61 -8.24 -2.36
CA ALA A 85 -6.37 -9.44 -2.68
C ALA A 85 -7.87 -9.14 -2.81
N ALA A 86 -8.45 -8.39 -1.87
CA ALA A 86 -9.85 -7.97 -1.93
C ALA A 86 -10.16 -7.20 -3.22
N LYS A 87 -9.31 -6.23 -3.58
CA LYS A 87 -9.45 -5.48 -4.84
C LYS A 87 -9.36 -6.37 -6.07
N LEU A 88 -8.44 -7.35 -6.10
CA LEU A 88 -8.37 -8.30 -7.21
C LEU A 88 -9.64 -9.16 -7.31
N GLU A 89 -10.25 -9.56 -6.19
CA GLU A 89 -11.51 -10.32 -6.22
C GLU A 89 -12.70 -9.49 -6.70
N GLU A 90 -12.72 -8.19 -6.36
CA GLU A 90 -13.66 -7.21 -6.92
C GLU A 90 -13.48 -7.01 -8.44
N GLY A 91 -12.40 -7.52 -9.02
CA GLY A 91 -12.07 -7.38 -10.45
C GLY A 91 -11.21 -6.15 -10.76
N GLU A 92 -10.80 -5.42 -9.72
CA GLU A 92 -9.91 -4.27 -9.83
C GLU A 92 -8.48 -4.68 -10.13
N ARG A 93 -7.66 -3.69 -10.51
CA ARG A 93 -6.32 -3.93 -11.07
C ARG A 93 -5.21 -3.19 -10.31
N PRO A 94 -4.99 -3.45 -9.00
CA PRO A 94 -3.88 -2.88 -8.22
C PRO A 94 -2.51 -3.51 -8.59
N TYR A 95 -2.24 -3.72 -9.88
CA TYR A 95 -1.11 -4.52 -10.36
C TYR A 95 0.25 -3.95 -9.93
N ALA A 96 0.38 -2.63 -9.85
CA ALA A 96 1.60 -1.99 -9.36
C ALA A 96 1.88 -2.36 -7.89
N ALA A 97 0.85 -2.44 -7.05
CA ALA A 97 0.98 -2.88 -5.67
C ALA A 97 1.34 -4.37 -5.58
N VAL A 98 0.70 -5.23 -6.39
CA VAL A 98 1.04 -6.67 -6.47
C VAL A 98 2.52 -6.86 -6.81
N LEU A 99 3.01 -6.15 -7.82
CA LEU A 99 4.40 -6.27 -8.25
C LEU A 99 5.38 -5.68 -7.23
N ALA A 100 4.99 -4.62 -6.51
CA ALA A 100 5.78 -4.09 -5.41
C ALA A 100 5.87 -5.08 -4.24
N LEU A 101 4.76 -5.70 -3.84
CA LEU A 101 4.73 -6.77 -2.84
C LEU A 101 5.61 -7.95 -3.28
N ALA A 102 5.64 -8.26 -4.59
CA ALA A 102 6.50 -9.28 -5.17
C ALA A 102 8.01 -8.95 -5.11
N ASP A 103 8.41 -7.73 -4.76
CA ASP A 103 9.82 -7.37 -4.49
C ASP A 103 10.14 -7.35 -2.97
N ARG A 104 9.14 -7.49 -2.08
CA ARG A 104 9.33 -7.44 -0.62
C ARG A 104 9.76 -8.80 -0.07
N LEU A 105 11.00 -8.88 0.43
CA LEU A 105 11.57 -10.10 1.04
C LEU A 105 10.96 -10.43 2.40
N GLU A 106 10.29 -9.47 3.03
CA GLU A 106 9.59 -9.62 4.30
C GLU A 106 8.30 -10.46 4.18
N LEU A 107 7.87 -10.76 2.94
CA LEU A 107 6.73 -11.62 2.63
C LEU A 107 7.20 -12.91 1.99
N GLU A 108 6.56 -14.03 2.35
CA GLU A 108 6.84 -15.31 1.72
C GLU A 108 6.42 -15.28 0.25
N ALA A 109 7.24 -15.87 -0.62
CA ALA A 109 6.92 -15.93 -2.06
C ALA A 109 5.57 -16.60 -2.31
N ASP A 110 5.20 -17.58 -1.49
CA ASP A 110 3.93 -18.32 -1.56
C ASP A 110 2.74 -17.45 -1.18
N GLU A 111 2.88 -16.55 -0.20
CA GLU A 111 1.83 -15.58 0.17
C GLU A 111 1.50 -14.69 -1.03
N VAL A 112 2.52 -14.14 -1.68
CA VAL A 112 2.32 -13.23 -2.82
C VAL A 112 1.86 -13.99 -4.07
N ARG A 113 2.31 -15.24 -4.28
CA ARG A 113 1.92 -16.05 -5.44
C ARG A 113 0.41 -16.29 -5.50
N LYS A 114 -0.28 -16.39 -4.36
CA LYS A 114 -1.74 -16.55 -4.27
C LYS A 114 -2.50 -15.40 -4.94
N LEU A 115 -1.94 -14.19 -5.00
CA LEU A 115 -2.57 -13.06 -5.71
C LEU A 115 -2.77 -13.36 -7.21
N GLY A 116 -1.93 -14.22 -7.79
CA GLY A 116 -2.04 -14.62 -9.20
C GLY A 116 -3.19 -15.57 -9.51
N THR A 117 -3.84 -16.17 -8.50
CA THR A 117 -4.97 -17.08 -8.68
C THR A 117 -6.33 -16.39 -8.56
N LEU A 118 -6.35 -15.14 -8.12
CA LEU A 118 -7.58 -14.35 -7.90
C LEU A 118 -8.19 -13.90 -9.22
N ARG A 119 -9.51 -13.64 -9.22
CA ARG A 119 -10.30 -13.33 -10.42
C ARG A 119 -9.74 -12.16 -11.24
N GLY A 120 -9.36 -11.07 -10.59
CA GLY A 120 -8.81 -9.87 -11.22
C GLY A 120 -7.37 -10.00 -11.74
N ALA A 121 -6.71 -11.14 -11.51
CA ALA A 121 -5.34 -11.36 -11.95
C ALA A 121 -5.28 -11.68 -13.45
N SER A 122 -4.88 -10.69 -14.27
CA SER A 122 -4.68 -10.89 -15.71
C SER A 122 -3.52 -11.84 -16.02
N ALA A 123 -3.52 -12.42 -17.22
CA ALA A 123 -2.41 -13.26 -17.70
C ALA A 123 -1.06 -12.52 -17.67
N ARG A 124 -1.07 -11.21 -18.00
CA ARG A 124 0.12 -10.34 -17.91
C ARG A 124 0.62 -10.22 -16.47
N LEU A 125 -0.28 -9.95 -15.52
CA LEU A 125 0.10 -9.89 -14.11
C LEU A 125 0.70 -11.22 -13.65
N ARG A 126 0.04 -12.34 -13.93
CA ARG A 126 0.52 -13.69 -13.54
C ARG A 126 1.92 -13.99 -14.09
N ARG A 127 2.19 -13.61 -15.34
CA ARG A 127 3.53 -13.76 -15.95
C ARG A 127 4.58 -12.92 -15.20
N LEU A 128 4.30 -11.63 -14.97
CA LEU A 128 5.24 -10.73 -14.29
C LEU A 128 5.47 -11.12 -12.83
N LEU A 129 4.42 -11.54 -12.13
CA LEU A 129 4.49 -12.01 -10.76
C LEU A 129 5.39 -13.24 -10.63
N ARG A 130 5.19 -14.25 -11.50
CA ARG A 130 6.07 -15.44 -11.52
C ARG A 130 7.53 -15.08 -11.76
N LEU A 131 7.80 -14.17 -12.70
CA LEU A 131 9.15 -13.73 -13.03
C LEU A 131 9.83 -13.00 -11.85
N ARG A 132 9.12 -12.09 -11.16
CA ARG A 132 9.68 -11.40 -10.00
C ARG A 132 9.98 -12.35 -8.84
N LEU A 133 9.05 -13.25 -8.54
CA LEU A 133 9.24 -14.23 -7.47
C LEU A 133 10.39 -15.20 -7.75
N SER A 134 10.65 -15.57 -9.01
CA SER A 134 11.81 -16.41 -9.36
C SER A 134 13.16 -15.70 -9.22
N LEU A 135 13.19 -14.36 -9.18
CA LEU A 135 14.41 -13.56 -9.04
C LEU A 135 14.77 -13.28 -7.58
N ARG A 136 13.99 -13.76 -6.60
CA ARG A 136 14.22 -13.58 -5.15
C ARG A 136 15.28 -14.51 -4.55
N THR A 137 15.95 -15.30 -5.39
CA THR A 137 17.05 -16.20 -5.00
C THR A 137 18.10 -15.49 -4.16
#